data_AF-A0A9E1VWC6-F1
#
_entry.id   AF-A0A9E1VWC6-F1
#
_cell.length_a   1.000
_cell.length_b   1.000
_cell.length_c   1.000
_cell.angle_alpha   90.00
_cell.angle_beta   90.00
_cell.angle_gamma   90.00
#
_symmetry.space_group_name_H-M   'P 1'
#
loop_
_entity.id
_entity.type
_entity.pdbx_description
1 polymer ?
#
loop_
_entity_poly.entity_id
_entity_poly.type
_entity_poly.pdbx_seq_one_letter_code
_entity_poly.pdbx_strand_id
1 'polypeptide(L)'
;MSALTAMNEPQLNCIPLPEKLIRHASESREAAVFSDVYQDDINIVIWQRKLSDQLVRAANEILKTHAKLEVAEVVTATNVHPKLWKALGDSDAVKVLSDDITLLVDMFCCVFDLKKAGLRLTALDRAMCPRFHFDRIPCRLVTTFHGVATEWLPHQLVDRSKLGAGNQGK
;
A
#
# COMPACT_ATOMS: atom_id res chain seq x y z
N MET A 1 -12.54 -51.20 -54.63
CA MET A 1 -11.97 -49.86 -54.85
C MET A 1 -12.44 -48.95 -53.72
N SER A 2 -11.49 -48.57 -52.88
CA SER A 2 -11.41 -47.52 -51.86
C SER A 2 -12.70 -46.94 -51.23
N ALA A 3 -12.91 -47.28 -49.96
CA ALA A 3 -13.61 -46.43 -49.01
C ALA A 3 -12.60 -45.45 -48.39
N LEU A 4 -12.78 -44.14 -48.58
CA LEU A 4 -11.99 -43.10 -47.93
C LEU A 4 -12.88 -42.38 -46.92
N THR A 5 -12.79 -42.85 -45.67
CA THR A 5 -13.34 -42.18 -44.49
C THR A 5 -12.46 -40.96 -44.20
N ALA A 6 -13.01 -39.76 -44.33
CA ALA A 6 -12.34 -38.54 -43.89
C ALA A 6 -12.27 -38.54 -42.35
N MET A 7 -11.06 -38.66 -41.82
CA MET A 7 -10.81 -38.48 -40.39
C MET A 7 -10.89 -36.99 -40.07
N ASN A 8 -11.86 -36.62 -39.24
CA ASN A 8 -12.02 -35.26 -38.74
C ASN A 8 -11.00 -35.07 -37.60
N GLU A 9 -9.99 -34.21 -37.79
CA GLU A 9 -9.05 -33.89 -36.71
C GLU A 9 -9.76 -33.10 -35.60
N PRO A 10 -9.53 -33.44 -34.32
CA PRO A 10 -10.06 -32.64 -33.22
C PRO A 10 -9.30 -31.31 -33.18
N GLN A 11 -9.99 -30.21 -33.48
CA GLN A 11 -9.52 -28.87 -33.15
C GLN A 11 -9.33 -28.81 -31.63
N LEU A 12 -8.08 -28.90 -31.17
CA LEU A 12 -7.72 -28.50 -29.82
C LEU A 12 -8.07 -27.01 -29.71
N ASN A 13 -9.17 -26.71 -29.04
CA ASN A 13 -9.40 -25.40 -28.45
C ASN A 13 -8.31 -25.19 -27.40
N CYS A 14 -7.14 -24.70 -27.83
CA CYS A 14 -6.17 -24.10 -26.94
C CYS A 14 -6.86 -22.90 -26.31
N ILE A 15 -7.29 -23.05 -25.06
CA ILE A 15 -7.63 -21.91 -24.21
C ILE A 15 -6.35 -21.06 -24.19
N PRO A 16 -6.37 -19.82 -24.72
CA PRO A 16 -5.20 -18.97 -24.60
C PRO A 16 -4.90 -18.86 -23.10
N LEU A 17 -3.68 -19.28 -22.73
CA LEU A 17 -3.16 -18.97 -21.40
C LEU A 17 -3.34 -17.46 -21.22
N PRO A 18 -3.94 -17.00 -20.11
CA PRO A 18 -4.15 -15.58 -19.91
C PRO A 18 -2.81 -14.89 -20.13
N GLU A 19 -2.82 -13.92 -21.04
CA GLU A 19 -1.66 -13.12 -21.38
C GLU A 19 -1.02 -12.69 -20.06
N LYS A 20 0.27 -13.00 -19.87
CA LYS A 20 0.93 -12.82 -18.59
C LYS A 20 0.82 -11.35 -18.20
N LEU A 21 -0.10 -11.02 -17.31
CA LEU A 21 -0.43 -9.64 -16.96
C LEU A 21 0.83 -8.98 -16.40
N ILE A 22 1.42 -8.07 -17.17
CA ILE A 22 2.56 -7.27 -16.73
C ILE A 22 1.99 -6.15 -15.90
N ARG A 23 2.12 -6.26 -14.58
CA ARG A 23 1.65 -5.20 -13.68
C ARG A 23 2.67 -4.07 -13.58
N HIS A 24 2.19 -2.85 -13.40
CA HIS A 24 3.03 -1.66 -13.26
C HIS A 24 2.50 -0.69 -12.20
N ALA A 25 3.26 0.38 -11.97
CA ALA A 25 2.90 1.45 -11.06
C ALA A 25 2.14 2.54 -11.81
N SER A 26 1.06 3.07 -11.21
CA SER A 26 0.47 4.35 -11.60
C SER A 26 0.94 5.45 -10.65
N GLU A 27 1.35 6.60 -11.19
CA GLU A 27 1.89 7.71 -10.40
C GLU A 27 1.24 9.04 -10.80
N SER A 28 0.89 9.85 -9.81
CA SER A 28 0.37 11.21 -10.05
C SER A 28 0.60 12.11 -8.85
N ARG A 29 0.55 13.42 -9.07
CA ARG A 29 0.50 14.44 -8.00
C ARG A 29 -0.91 14.67 -7.47
N GLU A 30 -1.93 14.23 -8.20
CA GLU A 30 -3.33 14.34 -7.82
C GLU A 30 -3.79 13.11 -7.04
N ALA A 31 -4.55 13.32 -5.96
CA ALA A 31 -5.04 12.23 -5.12
C ALA A 31 -6.00 11.27 -5.86
N ALA A 32 -6.58 11.73 -6.98
CA ALA A 32 -7.46 10.91 -7.82
C ALA A 32 -6.78 9.64 -8.33
N VAL A 33 -5.44 9.57 -8.40
CA VAL A 33 -4.70 8.37 -8.81
C VAL A 33 -5.02 7.14 -7.96
N PHE A 34 -5.53 7.30 -6.72
CA PHE A 34 -5.98 6.17 -5.92
C PHE A 34 -7.04 5.30 -6.61
N SER A 35 -7.84 5.84 -7.54
CA SER A 35 -8.80 5.03 -8.30
C SER A 35 -8.13 4.05 -9.26
N ASP A 36 -6.88 4.28 -9.64
CA ASP A 36 -6.16 3.41 -10.57
C ASP A 36 -5.86 2.04 -9.97
N VAL A 37 -6.03 1.88 -8.65
CA VAL A 37 -5.92 0.58 -7.97
C VAL A 37 -6.92 -0.46 -8.50
N TYR A 38 -7.97 -0.02 -9.20
CA TYR A 38 -8.96 -0.90 -9.82
C TYR A 38 -8.59 -1.37 -11.24
N GLN A 39 -7.52 -0.83 -11.83
CA GLN A 39 -7.03 -1.29 -13.13
C GLN A 39 -6.26 -2.60 -12.95
N ASP A 40 -6.58 -3.63 -13.75
CA ASP A 40 -6.04 -4.99 -13.56
C ASP A 40 -4.51 -5.04 -13.66
N ASP A 41 -3.93 -4.19 -14.51
CA ASP A 41 -2.50 -4.05 -14.78
C ASP A 41 -1.78 -3.13 -13.78
N ILE A 42 -2.47 -2.62 -12.76
CA ILE A 42 -1.86 -1.82 -11.69
C ILE A 42 -1.67 -2.67 -10.43
N ASN A 43 -0.45 -2.69 -9.88
CA ASN A 43 -0.16 -3.34 -8.59
C ASN A 43 0.26 -2.37 -7.48
N ILE A 44 0.54 -1.12 -7.83
CA ILE A 44 0.88 -0.06 -6.89
C ILE A 44 0.42 1.28 -7.45
N VAL A 45 -0.16 2.08 -6.58
CA VAL A 45 -0.51 3.48 -6.86
C VAL A 45 0.37 4.38 -6.02
N ILE A 46 0.95 5.40 -6.64
CA ILE A 46 1.86 6.34 -6.01
C ILE A 46 1.29 7.76 -6.14
N TRP A 47 0.69 8.23 -5.04
CA TRP A 47 0.37 9.65 -4.91
C TRP A 47 1.62 10.43 -4.48
N GLN A 48 2.19 11.20 -5.41
CA GLN A 48 3.36 12.05 -5.23
C GLN A 48 3.02 13.35 -4.48
N ARG A 49 2.44 13.21 -3.29
CA ARG A 49 2.00 14.34 -2.47
C ARG A 49 3.17 15.09 -1.85
N LYS A 50 3.00 16.40 -1.69
CA LYS A 50 3.95 17.25 -0.94
C LYS A 50 3.41 17.49 0.47
N LEU A 51 4.19 17.12 1.49
CA LEU A 51 3.85 17.43 2.88
C LEU A 51 4.03 18.94 3.12
N SER A 52 3.09 19.56 3.85
CA SER A 52 3.22 20.95 4.25
C SER A 52 4.32 21.12 5.30
N ASP A 53 4.94 22.30 5.36
CA ASP A 53 5.98 22.57 6.37
C ASP A 53 5.43 22.42 7.79
N GLN A 54 4.14 22.70 8.00
CA GLN A 54 3.48 22.51 9.28
C GLN A 54 3.42 21.03 9.66
N LEU A 55 3.02 20.16 8.72
CA LEU A 55 2.96 18.72 8.94
C LEU A 55 4.35 18.11 9.17
N VAL A 56 5.36 18.57 8.42
CA VAL A 56 6.75 18.15 8.62
C VAL A 56 7.24 18.55 10.02
N ARG A 57 6.97 19.79 10.47
CA ARG A 57 7.31 20.22 11.83
C ARG A 57 6.59 19.41 12.90
N ALA A 58 5.30 19.16 12.74
CA ALA A 58 4.51 18.36 13.66
C ALA A 58 5.04 16.92 13.77
N ALA A 59 5.34 16.27 12.64
CA ALA A 59 5.93 14.94 12.62
C ALA A 59 7.29 14.89 13.33
N ASN A 60 8.14 15.90 13.11
CA ASN A 60 9.43 16.03 13.78
C ASN A 60 9.29 16.18 15.30
N GLU A 61 8.31 16.97 15.76
CA GLU A 61 8.03 17.16 17.17
C GLU A 61 7.57 15.86 17.82
N ILE A 62 6.58 15.20 17.22
CA ILE A 62 6.04 13.92 17.70
C ILE A 62 7.14 12.85 17.76
N LEU A 63 8.03 12.79 16.77
CA LEU A 63 9.13 11.83 16.77
C LEU A 63 10.12 12.10 17.91
N LYS A 64 10.36 13.36 18.27
CA LYS A 64 11.23 13.74 19.40
C LYS A 64 10.60 13.41 20.76
N THR A 65 9.29 13.62 20.91
CA THR A 65 8.58 13.38 22.17
C THR A 65 8.15 11.92 22.34
N HIS A 66 7.94 11.18 21.25
CA HIS A 66 7.49 9.78 21.23
C HIS A 66 8.43 8.89 20.40
N ALA A 67 9.71 8.78 20.79
CA ALA A 67 10.71 7.99 20.07
C ALA A 67 10.37 6.49 19.92
N LYS A 68 9.49 5.95 20.78
CA LYS A 68 8.99 4.56 20.72
C LYS A 68 7.52 4.49 20.33
N LEU A 69 7.06 5.43 19.50
CA LEU A 69 5.69 5.50 19.02
C LEU A 69 5.27 4.18 18.37
N GLU A 70 4.24 3.55 18.92
CA GLU A 70 3.53 2.45 18.29
C GLU A 70 2.04 2.55 18.63
N VAL A 71 1.23 2.83 17.61
CA VAL A 71 -0.23 2.87 17.69
C VAL A 71 -0.77 1.87 16.68
N ALA A 72 -1.66 1.00 17.14
CA ALA A 72 -2.40 0.05 16.30
C ALA A 72 -3.88 0.10 16.71
N GLU A 73 -4.71 0.67 15.83
CA GLU A 73 -6.10 1.00 16.13
C GLU A 73 -7.01 0.69 14.95
N VAL A 74 -8.26 0.33 15.22
CA VAL A 74 -9.31 0.33 14.19
C VAL A 74 -10.00 1.69 14.22
N VAL A 75 -9.97 2.40 13.09
CA VAL A 75 -10.40 3.80 12.98
C VAL A 75 -11.48 4.00 11.90
N THR A 76 -12.22 5.08 12.05
CA THR A 76 -13.05 5.73 11.02
C THR A 76 -12.57 7.17 10.90
N ALA A 77 -12.88 7.87 9.81
CA ALA A 77 -12.52 9.29 9.66
C ALA A 77 -12.96 10.15 10.86
N THR A 78 -14.09 9.82 11.49
CA THR A 78 -14.62 10.58 12.63
C THR A 78 -13.92 10.32 13.97
N ASN A 79 -13.15 9.25 14.11
CA ASN A 79 -12.58 8.84 15.41
C ASN A 79 -11.05 8.75 15.44
N VAL A 80 -10.36 9.14 14.36
CA VAL A 80 -8.89 9.22 14.32
C VAL A 80 -8.39 10.17 15.40
N HIS A 81 -8.90 11.40 15.45
CA HIS A 81 -8.51 12.43 16.43
C HIS A 81 -8.54 11.94 17.90
N PRO A 82 -9.69 11.49 18.45
CA PRO A 82 -9.73 11.07 19.85
C PRO A 82 -8.81 9.89 20.16
N LYS A 83 -8.58 8.99 19.19
CA LYS A 83 -7.65 7.86 19.35
C LYS A 83 -6.19 8.32 19.39
N LEU A 84 -5.80 9.21 18.48
CA LEU A 84 -4.44 9.74 18.43
C LEU A 84 -4.14 10.69 19.60
N TRP A 85 -5.09 11.53 20.01
CA TRP A 85 -4.96 12.33 21.23
C TRP A 85 -4.79 11.47 22.48
N LYS A 86 -5.54 10.38 22.59
CA LYS A 86 -5.36 9.44 23.71
C LYS A 86 -3.97 8.80 23.72
N ALA A 87 -3.40 8.52 22.55
CA ALA A 87 -2.11 7.86 22.43
C ALA A 87 -0.90 8.80 22.55
N LEU A 88 -1.03 10.03 22.03
CA LEU A 88 0.07 10.99 21.85
C LEU A 88 -0.05 12.23 22.74
N GLY A 89 -1.17 12.40 23.44
CA GLY A 89 -1.49 13.61 24.19
C GLY A 89 -2.15 14.68 23.33
N ASP A 90 -2.55 15.75 24.00
CA ASP A 90 -3.17 16.92 23.37
C ASP A 90 -2.09 17.97 23.08
N SER A 91 -1.76 18.13 21.81
CA SER A 91 -0.87 19.17 21.32
C SER A 91 -1.23 19.59 19.90
N ASP A 92 -0.81 20.78 19.50
CA ASP A 92 -1.00 21.27 18.13
C ASP A 92 -0.32 20.36 17.10
N ALA A 93 0.84 19.78 17.43
CA ALA A 93 1.51 18.82 16.56
C ALA A 93 0.66 17.55 16.35
N VAL A 94 0.09 16.99 17.43
CA VAL A 94 -0.79 15.82 17.34
C VAL A 94 -2.04 16.14 16.54
N LYS A 95 -2.62 17.34 16.72
CA LYS A 95 -3.77 17.79 15.93
C LYS A 95 -3.46 17.83 14.43
N VAL A 96 -2.36 18.48 14.04
CA VAL A 96 -1.93 18.59 12.63
C VAL A 96 -1.69 17.21 12.01
N LEU A 97 -1.01 16.31 12.72
CA LEU A 97 -0.80 14.95 12.24
C LEU A 97 -2.13 14.18 12.13
N SER A 98 -3.02 14.35 13.10
CA SER A 98 -4.32 13.68 13.13
C SER A 98 -5.24 14.17 12.01
N ASP A 99 -5.21 15.46 11.66
CA ASP A 99 -5.96 16.01 10.53
C ASP A 99 -5.55 15.31 9.22
N ASP A 100 -4.23 15.18 8.99
CA ASP A 100 -3.70 14.53 7.79
C ASP A 100 -4.01 13.02 7.75
N ILE A 101 -3.84 12.31 8.87
CA ILE A 101 -4.19 10.89 8.95
C ILE A 101 -5.70 10.69 8.76
N THR A 102 -6.53 11.59 9.28
CA THR A 102 -7.99 11.56 9.09
C THR A 102 -8.33 11.62 7.61
N LEU A 103 -7.71 12.55 6.87
CA LEU A 103 -7.92 12.68 5.43
C LEU A 103 -7.49 11.41 4.67
N LEU A 104 -6.33 10.82 5.01
CA LEU A 104 -5.86 9.59 4.39
C LEU A 104 -6.77 8.39 4.68
N VAL A 105 -7.26 8.27 5.92
CA VAL A 105 -8.22 7.23 6.33
C VAL A 105 -9.53 7.41 5.57
N ASP A 106 -10.03 8.63 5.43
CA ASP A 106 -11.26 8.94 4.69
C ASP A 106 -11.13 8.58 3.21
N MET A 107 -10.05 9.03 2.55
CA MET A 107 -9.75 8.68 1.16
C MET A 107 -9.65 7.17 0.95
N PHE A 108 -8.91 6.46 1.81
CA PHE A 108 -8.77 5.01 1.73
C PHE A 108 -10.13 4.30 1.90
N CYS A 109 -10.93 4.73 2.87
CA CYS A 109 -12.26 4.17 3.09
C CYS A 109 -13.18 4.45 1.90
N CYS A 110 -13.13 5.66 1.32
CA CYS A 110 -13.92 6.03 0.15
C CYS A 110 -13.56 5.20 -1.08
N VAL A 111 -12.26 5.05 -1.37
CA VAL A 111 -11.79 4.27 -2.54
C VAL A 111 -12.28 2.83 -2.47
N PHE A 112 -12.28 2.20 -1.29
CA PHE A 112 -12.61 0.78 -1.12
C PHE A 112 -14.03 0.51 -0.56
N ASP A 113 -14.88 1.53 -0.45
CA ASP A 113 -16.21 1.44 0.19
C ASP A 113 -16.18 0.77 1.58
N LEU A 114 -15.22 1.18 2.42
CA LEU A 114 -15.01 0.63 3.76
C LEU A 114 -15.62 1.52 4.82
N LYS A 115 -16.20 0.90 5.85
CA LYS A 115 -16.70 1.62 7.05
C LYS A 115 -15.59 2.03 8.02
N LYS A 116 -14.46 1.33 7.99
CA LYS A 116 -13.35 1.48 8.94
C LYS A 116 -12.05 0.94 8.34
N ALA A 117 -10.92 1.45 8.81
CA ALA A 117 -9.58 1.00 8.44
C ALA A 117 -8.78 0.57 9.67
N GLY A 118 -7.82 -0.34 9.47
CA GLY A 118 -6.76 -0.57 10.46
C GLY A 118 -5.69 0.51 10.29
N LEU A 119 -5.44 1.29 11.33
CA LEU A 119 -4.37 2.29 11.40
C LEU A 119 -3.20 1.73 12.19
N ARG A 120 -2.03 1.73 11.57
CA ARG A 120 -0.75 1.53 12.26
C ARG A 120 0.12 2.77 12.07
N LEU A 121 0.52 3.40 13.18
CA LEU A 121 1.45 4.52 13.20
C LEU A 121 2.63 4.13 14.08
N THR A 122 3.84 4.09 13.51
CA THR A 122 5.02 3.58 14.22
C THR A 122 6.25 4.42 13.89
N ALA A 123 7.03 4.78 14.93
CA ALA A 123 8.39 5.27 14.76
C ALA A 123 9.35 4.09 14.64
N LEU A 124 10.18 4.07 13.59
CA LEU A 124 11.08 2.95 13.30
C LEU A 124 12.53 3.35 13.55
N ASP A 125 13.25 2.52 14.30
CA ASP A 125 14.70 2.61 14.50
C ASP A 125 15.48 1.62 13.60
N ARG A 126 14.75 0.70 12.95
CA ARG A 126 15.26 -0.35 12.06
C ARG A 126 14.21 -0.75 11.04
N ALA A 127 14.63 -1.39 9.95
CA ALA A 127 13.70 -1.97 8.97
C ALA A 127 12.85 -3.09 9.62
N MET A 128 11.52 -2.95 9.60
CA MET A 128 10.60 -4.01 10.08
C MET A 128 10.73 -5.28 9.24
N CYS A 129 10.90 -5.10 7.93
CA CYS A 129 11.04 -6.17 6.96
C CYS A 129 12.36 -5.98 6.23
N PRO A 130 13.47 -6.53 6.75
CA PRO A 130 14.80 -6.37 6.14
C PRO A 130 14.96 -7.15 4.82
N ARG A 131 13.88 -7.80 4.34
CA ARG A 131 13.82 -8.58 3.12
C ARG A 131 12.59 -8.18 2.32
N PHE A 132 12.71 -8.12 1.00
CA PHE A 132 11.55 -7.92 0.14
C PHE A 132 10.54 -9.07 0.30
N HIS A 133 9.26 -8.71 0.42
CA HIS A 133 8.15 -9.64 0.47
C HIS A 133 6.94 -9.03 -0.25
N PHE A 134 5.94 -9.88 -0.51
CA PHE A 134 4.61 -9.42 -0.88
C PHE A 134 3.71 -9.54 0.33
N ASP A 135 2.78 -8.61 0.49
CA ASP A 135 1.82 -8.72 1.57
C ASP A 135 0.71 -9.71 1.23
N ARG A 136 0.20 -10.37 2.27
CA ARG A 136 -1.00 -11.22 2.18
C ARG A 136 -2.22 -10.49 2.73
N ILE A 137 -2.42 -9.25 2.27
CA ILE A 137 -3.61 -8.44 2.54
C ILE A 137 -4.15 -7.88 1.22
N PRO A 138 -5.45 -7.55 1.13
CA PRO A 138 -6.04 -7.04 -0.11
C PRO A 138 -5.41 -5.73 -0.60
N CYS A 139 -5.22 -4.76 0.31
CA CYS A 139 -4.57 -3.49 0.02
C CYS A 139 -4.08 -2.83 1.32
N ARG A 140 -3.05 -2.00 1.22
CA ARG A 140 -2.64 -1.06 2.27
C ARG A 140 -2.29 0.29 1.66
N LEU A 141 -2.64 1.36 2.36
CA LEU A 141 -2.09 2.69 2.13
C LEU A 141 -0.89 2.87 3.06
N VAL A 142 0.26 3.24 2.50
CA VAL A 142 1.50 3.51 3.24
C VAL A 142 1.89 4.96 3.00
N THR A 143 2.20 5.67 4.09
CA THR A 143 2.71 7.04 4.05
C THR A 143 3.86 7.18 5.04
N THR A 144 4.82 8.04 4.73
CA THR A 144 5.94 8.35 5.62
C THR A 144 5.98 9.84 5.87
N PHE A 145 5.95 10.20 7.15
CA PHE A 145 5.95 11.58 7.61
C PHE A 145 7.36 12.12 7.85
N HIS A 146 8.32 11.25 8.13
CA HIS A 146 9.71 11.61 8.41
C HIS A 146 10.68 10.50 8.00
N GLY A 147 11.83 10.89 7.44
CA GLY A 147 12.94 9.99 7.15
C GLY A 147 12.78 9.16 5.87
N VAL A 148 13.72 8.23 5.66
CA VAL A 148 13.70 7.29 4.54
C VAL A 148 12.63 6.23 4.80
N ALA A 149 11.88 5.90 3.74
CA ALA A 149 10.63 5.18 3.81
C ALA A 149 10.74 3.72 3.32
N THR A 150 9.63 3.21 2.79
CA THR A 150 9.49 1.86 2.24
C THR A 150 10.11 1.77 0.85
N GLU A 151 11.03 0.83 0.67
CA GLU A 151 11.51 0.43 -0.65
C GLU A 151 10.53 -0.57 -1.29
N TRP A 152 10.41 -0.52 -2.61
CA TRP A 152 9.61 -1.45 -3.39
C TRP A 152 10.30 -1.74 -4.72
N LEU A 153 9.96 -2.88 -5.34
CA LEU A 153 10.50 -3.28 -6.63
C LEU A 153 9.42 -3.20 -7.72
N PRO A 154 9.72 -2.58 -8.87
CA PRO A 154 8.88 -2.69 -10.06
C PRO A 154 8.68 -4.16 -10.43
N HIS A 155 7.48 -4.50 -10.92
CA HIS A 155 7.10 -5.90 -11.17
C HIS A 155 8.11 -6.66 -12.04
N GLN A 156 8.63 -6.00 -13.08
CA GLN A 156 9.61 -6.55 -14.02
C GLN A 156 10.97 -6.85 -13.38
N LEU A 157 11.29 -6.25 -12.23
CA LEU A 157 12.55 -6.46 -11.50
C LEU A 157 12.41 -7.49 -10.37
N VAL A 158 11.20 -8.03 -10.14
CA VAL A 158 10.96 -9.00 -9.07
C VAL A 158 11.49 -10.38 -9.46
N ASP A 159 12.54 -10.84 -8.78
CA ASP A 159 12.98 -12.24 -8.84
C ASP A 159 12.14 -13.11 -7.91
N ARG A 160 11.11 -13.76 -8.47
CA ARG A 160 10.21 -14.63 -7.72
C ARG A 160 10.89 -15.90 -7.18
N SER A 161 12.05 -16.29 -7.71
CA SER A 161 12.80 -17.43 -7.17
C SER A 161 13.35 -17.17 -5.77
N LYS A 162 13.45 -15.89 -5.37
CA LYS A 162 13.99 -15.43 -4.08
C LYS A 162 12.92 -15.25 -2.99
N LEU A 163 11.64 -15.37 -3.36
CA LEU A 163 10.51 -15.23 -2.43
C LEU A 163 10.31 -16.50 -1.61
N GLY A 164 10.04 -16.37 -0.31
CA GLY A 164 9.73 -17.49 0.58
C GLY A 164 10.88 -17.90 1.51
N ALA A 165 10.56 -18.73 2.50
CA ALA A 165 11.52 -19.21 3.48
C ALA A 165 12.61 -20.03 2.79
N GLY A 166 13.88 -19.80 3.16
CA GLY A 166 15.04 -20.51 2.59
C GLY A 166 15.61 -19.96 1.28
N ASN A 167 14.89 -19.09 0.56
CA ASN A 167 15.27 -18.65 -0.79
C ASN A 167 16.30 -17.51 -0.86
N GLN A 168 16.91 -17.14 0.28
CA GLN A 168 18.00 -16.15 0.42
C GLN A 168 17.77 -14.77 -0.25
N GLY A 169 16.54 -14.42 -0.63
CA GLY A 169 16.21 -13.07 -1.09
C GLY A 169 16.59 -12.02 -0.05
N LYS A 170 17.07 -10.87 -0.51
CA LYS A 170 17.26 -9.69 0.34
C LYS A 170 16.15 -8.70 0.09
#